data_AF-A0A445EFJ8-F1
#
_entry.id   AF-A0A445EFJ8-F1
#
_cell.length_a   1.000
_cell.length_b   1.000
_cell.length_c   1.000
_cell.angle_alpha   90.00
_cell.angle_beta   90.00
_cell.angle_gamma   90.00
#
_symmetry.space_group_name_H-M   'P 1'
#
loop_
_entity.id
_entity.type
_entity.pdbx_description
1 polymer ?
#
loop_
_entity_poly.entity_id
_entity_poly.type
_entity_poly.pdbx_seq_one_letter_code
_entity_poly.pdbx_strand_id
1 'polypeptide(L)' 'MPNEKALAVDIAMRTCDYGHFQVERLPSRHVITCYANQRFNCQLYVNDVYKMTEVRKVYRFEFVPLGNLETWPAYP' A
#
# COMPACT_ATOMS: atom_id res chain seq x y z
N MET A 1 4.91 -23.57 19.82
CA MET A 1 5.50 -22.71 18.79
C MET A 1 4.43 -22.51 17.73
N PRO A 2 3.86 -21.32 17.53
CA PRO A 2 2.93 -21.15 16.42
C PRO A 2 3.73 -21.36 15.13
N ASN A 3 3.17 -22.17 14.25
CA ASN A 3 3.76 -22.58 12.98
C ASN A 3 3.98 -21.33 12.13
N GLU A 4 5.21 -20.78 12.14
CA GLU A 4 5.54 -19.55 11.43
C GLU A 4 5.53 -19.86 9.93
N LYS A 5 4.36 -19.71 9.31
CA LYS A 5 4.24 -19.79 7.85
C LYS A 5 5.10 -18.68 7.26
N ALA A 6 6.22 -19.06 6.65
CA ALA A 6 6.98 -18.18 5.79
C ALA A 6 6.07 -17.77 4.61
N LEU A 7 5.91 -16.47 4.40
CA LEU A 7 5.22 -15.91 3.25
C LEU A 7 6.25 -15.72 2.13
N ALA A 8 6.01 -16.28 0.95
CA ALA A 8 6.83 -15.96 -0.21
C ALA A 8 6.44 -14.59 -0.77
N VAL A 9 7.46 -13.89 -1.27
CA VAL A 9 7.36 -12.58 -1.88
C VAL A 9 8.14 -12.65 -3.18
N ASP A 10 7.46 -12.47 -4.30
CA ASP A 10 8.11 -12.24 -5.59
C ASP A 10 8.18 -10.73 -5.83
N ILE A 11 9.37 -10.18 -5.64
CA ILE A 11 9.66 -8.76 -5.84
C ILE A 11 9.55 -8.37 -7.32
N ALA A 12 9.99 -9.25 -8.24
CA ALA A 12 10.01 -8.96 -9.66
C ALA A 12 8.61 -8.94 -10.26
N MET A 13 7.77 -9.90 -9.87
CA MET A 13 6.37 -9.99 -10.30
C MET A 13 5.41 -9.17 -9.42
N ARG A 14 5.90 -8.56 -8.34
CA ARG A 14 5.10 -7.78 -7.36
C ARG A 14 3.97 -8.59 -6.75
N THR A 15 4.23 -9.86 -6.41
CA THR A 15 3.26 -10.76 -5.79
C THR A 15 3.72 -11.19 -4.40
N CYS A 16 2.74 -11.49 -3.56
CA CYS A 16 2.96 -12.09 -2.25
C CYS A 16 1.81 -13.06 -2.01
N ASP A 17 2.12 -14.21 -1.41
CA ASP A 17 1.15 -15.25 -1.08
C ASP A 17 0.08 -14.76 -0.09
N TYR A 18 0.35 -13.60 0.55
CA TYR A 18 -0.63 -12.82 1.27
C TYR A 18 -1.51 -12.06 0.27
N GLY A 19 -2.62 -12.71 -0.14
CA GLY A 19 -3.54 -12.27 -1.22
C GLY A 19 -4.04 -10.82 -1.18
N HIS A 20 -3.80 -10.07 -0.09
CA HIS A 20 -4.05 -8.63 0.00
C HIS A 20 -3.19 -7.77 -0.93
N PHE A 21 -2.00 -8.24 -1.34
CA PHE A 21 -1.09 -7.45 -2.20
C PHE A 21 -1.68 -7.16 -3.58
N GLN A 22 -2.46 -8.10 -4.12
CA GLN A 22 -3.08 -7.97 -5.43
C GLN A 22 -4.26 -6.98 -5.45
N VAL A 23 -4.95 -6.81 -4.33
CA VAL A 23 -6.18 -5.99 -4.27
C VAL A 23 -5.86 -4.52 -4.05
N GLU A 24 -4.96 -4.21 -3.11
CA GLU A 24 -4.71 -2.80 -2.75
C GLU A 24 -3.64 -2.11 -3.59
N ARG A 25 -2.88 -2.86 -4.42
CA ARG A 25 -1.67 -2.38 -5.13
C ARG A 25 -0.61 -1.72 -4.21
N LEU A 26 -0.84 -1.74 -2.90
CA LEU A 26 0.02 -1.25 -1.85
C LEU A 26 0.96 -2.38 -1.42
N PRO A 27 2.24 -2.07 -1.15
CA PRO A 27 3.10 -3.06 -0.55
C PRO A 27 2.62 -3.45 0.85
N SER A 28 2.23 -4.71 1.05
CA SER A 28 2.07 -5.30 2.37
C SER A 28 3.32 -5.05 3.22
N ARG A 29 3.10 -4.96 4.54
CA ARG A 29 4.15 -4.76 5.54
C ARG A 29 5.30 -5.77 5.39
N HIS A 30 5.01 -7.01 5.00
CA HIS A 30 6.03 -8.05 4.79
C HIS A 30 7.00 -7.70 3.67
N VAL A 31 6.49 -7.13 2.59
CA VAL A 31 7.32 -6.73 1.45
C VAL A 31 8.15 -5.50 1.78
N ILE A 32 7.60 -4.53 2.54
CA ILE A 32 8.37 -3.38 3.04
C ILE A 32 9.54 -3.85 3.92
N THR A 33 9.29 -4.78 4.84
CA THR A 33 10.34 -5.36 5.70
C THR A 33 11.38 -6.14 4.88
N CYS A 34 10.94 -6.90 3.88
CA CYS A 34 11.83 -7.61 2.96
C CYS A 34 12.74 -6.64 2.19
N TYR A 35 12.18 -5.55 1.65
CA TYR A 35 12.95 -4.47 0.99
C TYR A 35 13.99 -3.84 1.92
N ALA A 36 13.59 -3.50 3.15
CA ALA A 36 14.47 -2.88 4.14
C ALA A 36 15.64 -3.81 4.52
N ASN A 37 15.37 -5.10 4.70
CA ASN A 37 16.38 -6.10 5.06
C ASN A 37 17.34 -6.42 3.92
N GLN A 38 16.87 -6.45 2.67
CA GLN A 38 17.70 -6.77 1.51
C GLN A 38 18.40 -5.54 0.89
N ARG A 39 18.25 -4.34 1.48
CA ARG A 39 18.77 -3.06 0.95
C ARG A 39 18.43 -2.79 -0.52
N PHE A 40 17.32 -3.35 -0.99
CA PHE A 40 16.85 -3.13 -2.35
C PHE A 40 16.24 -1.73 -2.47
N ASN A 41 16.46 -1.08 -3.62
CA ASN A 41 15.81 0.18 -3.94
C ASN A 41 14.30 -0.06 -4.20
N CYS A 42 13.51 -0.04 -3.14
CA CYS A 42 12.07 -0.28 -3.17
C CYS A 42 11.30 0.69 -4.07
N GLN A 43 11.87 1.86 -4.39
CA GLN A 43 11.27 2.86 -5.27
C GLN A 43 11.02 2.33 -6.70
N LEU A 44 11.75 1.30 -7.14
CA LEU A 44 11.55 0.67 -8.46
C LEU A 44 10.29 -0.19 -8.53
N TYR A 45 9.75 -0.59 -7.38
CA TYR A 45 8.68 -1.58 -7.27
C TYR A 45 7.40 -1.01 -6.67
N VAL A 46 7.50 0.10 -5.94
CA VAL A 46 6.34 0.89 -5.51
C VAL A 46 5.64 1.45 -6.75
N ASN A 47 4.31 1.27 -6.82
CA ASN A 47 3.53 1.85 -7.91
C ASN A 47 3.64 3.38 -7.90
N ASP A 48 3.72 3.98 -9.09
CA ASP A 48 3.89 5.43 -9.25
C ASP A 48 2.84 6.25 -8.50
N VAL A 49 1.62 5.76 -8.33
CA VAL A 49 0.55 6.44 -7.56
C VAL A 49 0.94 6.72 -6.10
N TYR A 50 1.91 5.98 -5.55
CA TYR A 50 2.43 6.16 -4.19
C TYR A 50 3.72 6.98 -4.14
N LYS A 51 4.29 7.39 -5.28
CA LYS A 51 5.41 8.33 -5.27
C LYS A 51 4.94 9.64 -4.64
N MET A 52 5.80 10.26 -3.84
CA MET A 52 5.47 11.53 -3.17
C MET A 52 5.05 12.62 -4.15
N THR A 53 5.54 12.59 -5.39
CA THR A 53 5.11 13.48 -6.48
C THR A 53 3.63 13.31 -6.81
N GLU A 54 3.13 12.09 -6.86
CA GLU A 54 1.73 11.77 -7.13
C GLU A 54 0.85 11.99 -5.90
N VAL A 55 1.30 11.56 -4.71
CA VAL A 55 0.60 11.80 -3.43
C VAL A 55 0.37 13.29 -3.19
N ARG A 56 1.36 14.14 -3.49
CA ARG A 56 1.22 15.59 -3.36
C ARG A 56 0.18 16.19 -4.32
N LYS A 57 -0.16 15.53 -5.43
CA LYS A 57 -1.23 16.00 -6.33
C LYS A 57 -2.59 15.91 -5.66
N VAL A 58 -2.81 14.94 -4.79
CA VAL A 58 -4.06 14.80 -4.00
C VAL A 58 -4.30 16.08 -3.19
N TYR A 59 -3.27 16.63 -2.55
CA TYR A 59 -3.35 17.86 -1.76
C TYR A 59 -3.46 19.16 -2.58
N ARG A 60 -3.36 19.10 -3.91
CA ARG A 60 -3.65 20.27 -4.76
C ARG A 60 -5.13 20.50 -4.95
N PHE A 61 -5.96 19.49 -4.71
CA PHE A 61 -7.40 19.63 -4.73
C PHE A 61 -7.86 20.25 -3.41
N GLU A 62 -8.80 21.19 -3.49
CA GLU A 62 -9.48 21.69 -2.29
C GLU A 62 -10.39 20.57 -1.75
N PHE A 63 -10.08 20.09 -0.56
CA PHE A 63 -10.97 19.21 0.18
C PHE A 63 -11.97 20.08 0.93
N VAL A 64 -13.21 20.08 0.46
CA VAL A 64 -14.30 20.59 1.29
C VAL A 64 -14.50 19.57 2.41
N PRO A 65 -14.34 19.95 3.68
CA PRO A 65 -14.65 19.04 4.78
C PRO A 65 -16.10 18.59 4.62
N LEU A 66 -16.33 17.28 4.77
CA LEU A 66 -17.69 16.78 4.88
C LEU A 66 -18.38 17.55 6.01
N GLY A 67 -19.62 17.98 5.76
CA GLY A 67 -20.42 18.70 6.74
C GLY A 67 -20.74 17.84 7.96
N ASN A 68 -21.83 18.17 8.65
CA ASN A 68 -22.29 17.43 9.83
C ASN A 68 -22.21 15.90 9.64
N LEU A 69 -21.73 15.19 10.65
CA LEU A 69 -21.58 13.73 10.65
C LEU A 69 -22.90 13.02 10.28
N GLU A 70 -24.04 13.64 10.59
CA GLU A 70 -25.39 13.16 10.29
C GLU A 70 -25.73 13.18 8.78
N THR A 71 -24.98 13.90 7.94
CA THR A 71 -25.20 13.95 6.48
C THR A 71 -24.27 13.04 5.69
N TRP A 72 -23.43 12.25 6.38
CA TRP A 72 -22.52 11.35 5.71
C TRP A 72 -23.31 10.22 5.03
N PRO A 73 -22.97 9.84 3.80
CA PRO A 73 -23.58 8.67 3.18
C PRO A 73 -23.28 7.45 4.03
N ALA A 74 -24.31 6.64 4.31
CA ALA A 74 -24.11 5.34 4.92
C ALA A 74 -23.22 4.52 3.98
N TYR A 75 -22.10 4.03 4.49
CA TYR A 75 -21.29 3.09 3.75
C TYR A 75 -22.12 1.81 3.52
N PRO A 76 -22.21 1.29 2.28
CA PRO A 76 -22.89 0.04 2.01
C PRO A 76 -22.17 -1.16 2.63
#